data_AF-S8E9M1-F1
#
_entry.id   AF-S8E9M1-F1
#
_cell.length_a   1.000
_cell.length_b   1.000
_cell.length_c   1.000
_cell.angle_alpha   90.00
_cell.angle_beta   90.00
_cell.angle_gamma   90.00
#
_symmetry.space_group_name_H-M   'P 1'
#
loop_
_entity.id
_entity.type
_entity.pdbx_description
1 polymer ?
#
loop_
_entity_poly.entity_id
_entity_poly.type
_entity_poly.pdbx_seq_one_letter_code
_entity_poly.pdbx_strand_id
1 'polypeptide(L)'
;MSADTAQTVAWIGPSVVPVTNYNVGFRVYEVDSGTFEVLDSYTYFADVESFPALDGQADFGPTFELEYSARDTYGATIEWGADDPLNATWWHRVTEAMEANSTLVQMFSNYQYKSSIRYPLCTGECIPNKICSIRSGSASLYVQNCA
;
A
#
# COMPACT_ATOMS: atom_id res chain seq x y z
N MET A 1 10.71 -15.34 -10.09
CA MET A 1 9.62 -14.58 -10.75
C MET A 1 10.24 -13.35 -11.40
N SER A 2 9.77 -12.92 -12.57
CA SER A 2 10.22 -11.70 -13.24
C SER A 2 9.03 -10.84 -13.67
N ALA A 3 9.30 -9.57 -14.00
CA ALA A 3 8.32 -8.62 -14.53
C ALA A 3 7.58 -9.15 -15.77
N ASP A 4 8.26 -9.90 -16.63
CA ASP A 4 7.71 -10.47 -17.88
C ASP A 4 6.61 -11.52 -17.63
N THR A 5 6.65 -12.16 -16.45
CA THR A 5 5.70 -13.20 -16.06
C THR A 5 4.64 -12.69 -15.09
N ALA A 6 4.62 -11.40 -14.76
CA ALA A 6 3.62 -10.80 -13.90
C ALA A 6 2.30 -10.61 -14.68
N GLN A 7 1.23 -11.29 -14.25
CA GLN A 7 -0.03 -11.37 -15.02
C GLN A 7 -1.21 -10.62 -14.39
N THR A 8 -1.31 -10.62 -13.06
CA THR A 8 -2.46 -10.05 -12.36
C THR A 8 -2.03 -9.39 -11.06
N VAL A 9 -2.80 -8.37 -10.65
CA VAL A 9 -2.65 -7.68 -9.37
C VAL A 9 -3.96 -7.76 -8.60
N ALA A 10 -3.86 -8.17 -7.33
CA ALA A 10 -4.97 -8.11 -6.40
C ALA A 10 -4.76 -6.93 -5.46
N TRP A 11 -5.71 -6.00 -5.43
CA TRP A 11 -5.62 -4.80 -4.60
C TRP A 11 -6.22 -5.05 -3.22
N ILE A 12 -5.37 -4.98 -2.19
CA ILE A 12 -5.82 -5.12 -0.79
C ILE A 12 -6.03 -3.72 -0.20
N GLY A 13 -7.29 -3.33 -0.07
CA GLY A 13 -7.71 -2.06 0.55
C GLY A 13 -7.48 -2.04 2.06
N PRO A 14 -7.32 -0.85 2.68
CA PRO A 14 -7.21 -0.75 4.12
C PRO A 14 -8.57 -0.93 4.80
N SER A 15 -8.56 -1.21 6.10
CA SER A 15 -9.76 -1.19 6.93
C SER A 15 -10.14 0.22 7.40
N VAL A 16 -11.44 0.49 7.41
CA VAL A 16 -12.03 1.62 8.15
C VAL A 16 -12.03 1.35 9.65
N VAL A 17 -12.16 0.08 10.07
CA VAL A 17 -12.08 -0.29 11.49
C VAL A 17 -10.62 -0.17 11.97
N PRO A 18 -10.35 0.58 13.06
CA PRO A 18 -9.02 0.65 13.65
C PRO A 18 -8.81 -0.58 14.54
N VAL A 19 -8.33 -1.66 13.93
CA VAL A 19 -7.85 -2.83 14.68
C VAL A 19 -6.53 -2.47 15.38
N THR A 20 -6.10 -3.26 16.37
CA THR A 20 -4.90 -3.03 17.19
C THR A 20 -3.72 -2.45 16.39
N ASN A 21 -3.31 -1.23 16.77
CA ASN A 21 -2.18 -0.46 16.22
C ASN A 21 -2.38 0.17 14.83
N TYR A 22 -3.58 0.13 14.23
CA TYR A 22 -3.86 0.78 12.95
C TYR A 22 -4.65 2.07 13.16
N ASN A 23 -4.41 3.05 12.30
CA ASN A 23 -5.36 4.14 12.09
C ASN A 23 -6.61 3.64 11.35
N VAL A 24 -7.55 4.53 11.03
CA VAL A 24 -8.66 4.25 10.10
C VAL A 24 -8.30 4.74 8.71
N GLY A 25 -8.80 4.08 7.66
CA GLY A 25 -8.59 4.57 6.30
C GLY A 25 -9.41 3.88 5.25
N PHE A 26 -9.43 4.48 4.07
CA PHE A 26 -10.08 3.96 2.87
C PHE A 26 -9.21 4.27 1.65
N ARG A 27 -9.55 3.68 0.51
CA ARG A 27 -8.84 3.88 -0.76
C ARG A 27 -9.80 4.30 -1.86
N VAL A 28 -9.35 5.25 -2.67
CA VAL A 28 -10.01 5.68 -3.90
C VAL A 28 -9.13 5.24 -5.06
N TYR A 29 -9.73 4.64 -6.09
CA TYR A 29 -9.04 4.24 -7.31
C TYR A 29 -9.39 5.19 -8.43
N GLU A 30 -8.36 5.70 -9.10
CA GLU A 30 -8.51 6.33 -10.40
C GLU A 30 -8.46 5.24 -11.46
N VAL A 31 -9.48 5.18 -12.30
CA VAL A 31 -9.69 4.09 -13.25
C VAL A 31 -9.92 4.69 -14.62
N ASP A 32 -9.20 4.18 -15.62
CA ASP A 32 -9.44 4.56 -17.01
C ASP A 32 -10.84 4.10 -17.45
N SER A 33 -11.64 5.03 -17.97
CA SER A 33 -13.04 4.74 -18.34
C SER A 33 -13.20 3.85 -19.57
N GLY A 34 -12.13 3.65 -20.36
CA GLY A 34 -12.12 2.82 -21.56
C GLY A 34 -11.56 1.41 -21.32
N THR A 35 -10.44 1.30 -20.61
CA THR A 35 -9.75 0.02 -20.34
C THR A 35 -10.15 -0.60 -19.00
N PHE A 36 -10.75 0.18 -18.10
CA PHE A 36 -11.04 -0.21 -16.71
C PHE A 36 -9.81 -0.57 -15.88
N GLU A 37 -8.63 -0.14 -16.34
CA GLU A 37 -7.39 -0.33 -15.60
C GLU A 37 -7.23 0.76 -14.54
N VAL A 38 -6.61 0.40 -13.41
CA VAL A 38 -6.30 1.34 -12.35
C VAL A 38 -5.10 2.18 -12.76
N LEU A 39 -5.28 3.49 -12.87
CA LEU A 39 -4.24 4.46 -13.20
C LEU A 39 -3.52 4.98 -11.94
N ASP A 40 -4.23 5.08 -10.82
CA ASP A 40 -3.64 5.37 -9.53
C ASP A 40 -4.54 4.88 -8.39
N SER A 41 -3.98 4.81 -7.19
CA SER A 41 -4.73 4.60 -5.97
C SER A 41 -4.32 5.60 -4.90
N TYR A 42 -5.31 6.33 -4.38
CA TYR A 42 -5.14 7.31 -3.32
C TYR A 42 -5.64 6.73 -2.01
N THR A 43 -4.77 6.68 -1.00
CA THR A 43 -5.15 6.23 0.34
C THR A 43 -5.39 7.42 1.22
N TYR A 44 -6.51 7.41 1.94
CA TYR A 44 -6.83 8.42 2.94
C TYR A 44 -6.88 7.77 4.31
N PHE A 45 -6.41 8.48 5.32
CA PHE A 45 -6.42 8.02 6.70
C PHE A 45 -6.88 9.11 7.66
N ALA A 46 -7.31 8.72 8.86
CA ALA A 46 -7.49 9.64 9.97
C ALA A 46 -6.75 9.09 11.19
N ASP A 47 -6.04 9.98 11.90
CA ASP A 47 -5.25 9.63 13.08
C ASP A 47 -6.16 9.34 14.28
N VAL A 48 -6.17 8.07 14.70
CA VAL A 48 -7.02 7.60 15.80
C VAL A 48 -6.59 8.20 17.13
N GLU A 49 -5.30 8.54 17.31
CA GLU A 49 -4.83 9.18 18.55
C GLU A 49 -5.41 10.60 18.71
N SER A 50 -5.91 11.22 17.63
CA SER A 50 -6.59 12.52 17.68
C SER A 50 -8.05 12.44 18.13
N PHE A 51 -8.67 11.26 18.12
CA PHE A 51 -10.11 11.11 18.32
C PHE A 51 -10.64 11.54 19.69
N PRO A 52 -9.89 11.44 20.81
CA PRO A 52 -10.35 11.97 22.09
C PRO A 52 -10.69 13.47 22.04
N ALA A 53 -10.11 14.24 21.10
CA ALA A 53 -10.46 15.65 20.91
C ALA A 53 -11.87 15.85 20.31
N LEU A 54 -12.50 14.80 19.81
CA LEU A 54 -13.85 14.80 19.25
C LEU A 54 -14.92 14.46 20.30
N ASP A 55 -14.51 14.08 21.52
CA ASP A 55 -15.43 13.67 22.58
C ASP A 55 -16.34 14.81 23.04
N GLY A 56 -17.61 14.48 23.31
CA GLY A 56 -18.57 15.44 23.87
C GLY A 56 -19.23 16.37 22.85
N GLN A 57 -19.04 16.15 21.55
CA GLN A 57 -19.72 16.88 20.47
C GLN A 57 -20.17 15.95 19.33
N ALA A 58 -21.05 16.44 18.44
CA ALA A 58 -21.57 15.69 17.29
C ALA A 58 -21.64 16.52 15.99
N ASP A 59 -21.07 17.72 15.98
CA ASP A 59 -21.10 18.65 14.85
C ASP A 59 -20.09 18.25 13.75
N PHE A 60 -19.00 17.57 14.14
CA PHE A 60 -17.96 17.11 13.22
C PHE A 60 -17.37 15.76 13.64
N GLY A 61 -16.79 15.05 12.68
CA GLY A 61 -16.14 13.75 12.87
C GLY A 61 -14.65 13.78 12.55
N PRO A 62 -14.01 12.60 12.50
CA PRO A 62 -12.62 12.47 12.08
C PRO A 62 -12.38 13.08 10.70
N THR A 63 -11.32 13.88 10.58
CA THR A 63 -10.85 14.38 9.28
C THR A 63 -9.98 13.32 8.62
N PHE A 64 -10.33 12.96 7.39
CA PHE A 64 -9.49 12.10 6.55
C PHE A 64 -8.58 12.95 5.68
N GLU A 65 -7.29 12.73 5.80
CA GLU A 65 -6.27 13.38 4.99
C GLU A 65 -5.64 12.39 4.01
N LEU A 66 -5.13 12.92 2.89
CA LEU A 66 -4.44 12.11 1.90
C LEU A 66 -3.15 11.57 2.53
N GLU A 67 -3.06 10.25 2.61
CA GLU A 67 -1.85 9.56 3.07
C GLU A 67 -0.82 9.51 1.95
N TYR A 68 -1.21 8.94 0.80
CA TYR A 68 -0.33 8.77 -0.35
C TYR A 68 -1.08 8.45 -1.65
N SER A 69 -0.48 8.83 -2.79
CA SER A 69 -0.71 8.26 -4.12
C SER A 69 0.26 7.12 -4.36
N ALA A 70 -0.21 5.96 -4.85
CA ALA A 70 0.67 4.83 -5.12
C ALA A 70 1.69 5.15 -6.22
N ARG A 71 1.25 5.82 -7.28
CA ARG A 71 2.11 6.27 -8.38
C ARG A 71 3.22 7.20 -7.90
N ASP A 72 2.87 8.27 -7.19
CA ASP A 72 3.84 9.26 -6.72
C ASP A 72 4.84 8.65 -5.73
N THR A 73 4.36 7.74 -4.89
CA THR A 73 5.16 7.13 -3.82
C THR A 73 6.17 6.12 -4.35
N TYR A 74 5.75 5.23 -5.25
CA TYR A 74 6.55 4.08 -5.66
C TYR A 74 7.09 4.17 -7.10
N GLY A 75 6.63 5.15 -7.88
CA GLY A 75 6.97 5.27 -9.30
C GLY A 75 8.29 5.99 -9.59
N ALA A 76 8.91 6.65 -8.61
CA ALA A 76 10.04 7.57 -8.83
C ALA A 76 11.24 6.96 -9.59
N THR A 77 11.48 5.65 -9.46
CA THR A 77 12.59 4.93 -10.11
C THR A 77 12.13 3.97 -11.20
N ILE A 78 10.86 4.01 -11.59
CA ILE A 78 10.26 3.10 -12.57
C ILE A 78 9.97 3.90 -13.84
N GLU A 79 10.56 3.49 -14.95
CA GLU A 79 10.17 4.01 -16.26
C GLU A 79 8.74 3.54 -16.57
N TRP A 80 7.77 4.46 -16.43
CA TRP A 80 6.34 4.24 -16.62
C TRP A 80 5.70 5.53 -17.13
N GLY A 81 4.77 5.43 -18.09
CA GLY A 81 4.02 6.58 -18.59
C GLY A 81 3.12 7.20 -17.52
N ALA A 82 2.85 8.50 -17.66
CA ALA A 82 2.00 9.24 -16.71
C ALA A 82 0.60 8.62 -16.57
N ASP A 83 0.05 8.13 -17.68
CA ASP A 83 -1.27 7.51 -17.76
C ASP A 83 -1.21 5.98 -17.95
N ASP A 84 -0.02 5.37 -17.84
CA ASP A 84 0.12 3.91 -17.98
C ASP A 84 -0.46 3.22 -16.74
N PRO A 85 -1.22 2.12 -16.88
CA PRO A 85 -1.91 1.47 -15.76
C PRO A 85 -0.94 0.93 -14.70
N LEU A 86 -1.30 0.99 -13.42
CA LEU A 86 -0.55 0.36 -12.32
C LEU A 86 -0.80 -1.15 -12.28
N ASN A 87 -0.40 -1.83 -13.35
CA ASN A 87 -0.64 -3.25 -13.60
C ASN A 87 0.35 -4.16 -12.85
N ALA A 88 0.27 -5.47 -13.10
CA ALA A 88 1.10 -6.47 -12.44
C ALA A 88 2.61 -6.26 -12.70
N THR A 89 2.98 -5.84 -13.91
CA THR A 89 4.37 -5.54 -14.28
C THR A 89 4.90 -4.34 -13.50
N TRP A 90 4.10 -3.28 -13.37
CA TRP A 90 4.48 -2.12 -12.57
C TRP A 90 4.71 -2.50 -11.11
N TRP A 91 3.78 -3.22 -10.48
CA TRP A 91 3.93 -3.67 -9.09
C TRP A 91 5.11 -4.65 -8.91
N HIS A 92 5.45 -5.46 -9.91
CA HIS A 92 6.67 -6.25 -9.88
C HIS A 92 7.91 -5.36 -9.87
N ARG A 93 7.99 -4.33 -10.71
CA ARG A 93 9.10 -3.36 -10.72
C ARG A 93 9.20 -2.59 -9.41
N VAL A 94 8.08 -2.26 -8.77
CA VAL A 94 8.07 -1.69 -7.40
C VAL A 94 8.79 -2.63 -6.43
N THR A 95 8.52 -3.93 -6.50
CA THR A 95 9.22 -4.90 -5.63
C THR A 95 10.70 -5.05 -5.96
N GLU A 96 11.12 -4.91 -7.22
CA GLU A 96 12.54 -4.86 -7.59
C GLU A 96 13.22 -3.57 -7.07
N ALA A 97 12.53 -2.44 -7.12
CA ALA A 97 12.99 -1.19 -6.52
C ALA A 97 13.12 -1.30 -4.99
N MET A 98 12.21 -2.05 -4.33
CA MET A 98 12.30 -2.37 -2.90
C MET A 98 13.52 -3.25 -2.56
N GLU A 99 13.91 -4.17 -3.45
CA GLU A 99 15.15 -4.97 -3.30
C GLU A 99 16.39 -4.09 -3.36
N ALA A 100 16.40 -3.09 -4.25
CA ALA A 100 17.49 -2.12 -4.38
C ALA A 100 17.51 -1.06 -3.27
N ASN A 101 16.33 -0.72 -2.71
CA ASN A 101 16.17 0.30 -1.69
C ASN A 101 15.16 -0.12 -0.61
N SER A 102 15.68 -0.67 0.48
CA SER A 102 14.88 -1.16 1.60
C SER A 102 14.05 -0.07 2.31
N THR A 103 14.36 1.22 2.13
CA THR A 103 13.53 2.31 2.68
C THR A 103 12.12 2.30 2.09
N LEU A 104 11.94 1.84 0.84
CA LEU A 104 10.62 1.67 0.24
C LEU A 104 9.79 0.58 0.94
N VAL A 105 10.44 -0.45 1.47
CA VAL A 105 9.77 -1.50 2.26
C VAL A 105 9.34 -0.95 3.63
N GLN A 106 10.18 -0.11 4.24
CA GLN A 106 9.81 0.58 5.48
C GLN A 106 8.64 1.55 5.25
N MET A 107 8.65 2.29 4.16
CA MET A 107 7.55 3.18 3.75
C MET A 107 6.26 2.39 3.49
N PHE A 108 6.32 1.30 2.73
CA PHE A 108 5.20 0.39 2.53
C PHE A 108 4.66 -0.18 3.85
N SER A 109 5.55 -0.53 4.78
CA SER A 109 5.15 -1.00 6.11
C SER A 109 4.46 0.10 6.92
N ASN A 110 4.92 1.35 6.85
CA ASN A 110 4.24 2.48 7.50
C ASN A 110 2.80 2.66 6.94
N TYR A 111 2.65 2.66 5.61
CA TYR A 111 1.35 2.82 4.96
C TYR A 111 0.41 1.63 5.13
N GLN A 112 0.95 0.41 5.33
CA GLN A 112 0.14 -0.73 5.73
C GLN A 112 -0.60 -0.45 7.05
N TYR A 113 0.03 0.28 7.97
CA TYR A 113 -0.54 0.69 9.26
C TYR A 113 -1.25 2.04 9.23
N LYS A 114 -1.40 2.63 8.03
CA LYS A 114 -2.02 3.93 7.78
C LYS A 114 -1.38 5.05 8.61
N SER A 115 -0.05 5.10 8.59
CA SER A 115 0.76 6.11 9.30
C SER A 115 0.53 6.16 10.82
N SER A 116 0.01 5.08 11.40
CA SER A 116 -0.12 4.94 12.85
C SER A 116 1.25 4.92 13.51
N ILE A 117 1.46 5.73 14.53
CA ILE A 117 2.72 5.78 15.31
C ILE A 117 3.11 4.43 15.96
N ARG A 118 2.19 3.46 15.97
CA ARG A 118 2.38 2.13 16.54
C ARG A 118 2.81 1.08 15.50
N TYR A 119 3.13 1.48 14.27
CA TYR A 119 3.60 0.54 13.25
C TYR A 119 4.97 -0.07 13.64
N PRO A 120 5.19 -1.38 13.44
CA PRO A 120 6.47 -2.01 13.70
C PRO A 120 7.49 -1.66 12.60
N LEU A 121 8.74 -1.40 12.98
CA LEU A 121 9.85 -1.24 12.03
C LEU A 121 10.06 -2.55 11.25
N CYS A 122 10.28 -2.43 9.94
CA CYS A 122 10.55 -3.56 9.05
C CYS A 122 12.02 -3.59 8.68
N THR A 123 12.81 -4.30 9.47
CA THR A 123 14.26 -4.46 9.30
C THR A 123 14.66 -5.93 9.26
N GLY A 124 15.89 -6.21 8.81
CA GLY A 124 16.41 -7.58 8.71
C GLY A 124 15.51 -8.47 7.84
N GLU A 125 15.15 -9.65 8.36
CA GLU A 125 14.29 -10.64 7.68
C GLU A 125 12.89 -10.13 7.32
N CYS A 126 12.40 -9.05 7.95
CA CYS A 126 11.11 -8.47 7.55
C CYS A 126 11.13 -8.00 6.09
N ILE A 127 12.26 -7.49 5.61
CA ILE A 127 12.39 -6.92 4.26
C ILE A 127 12.16 -7.98 3.17
N PRO A 128 12.97 -9.06 3.07
CA PRO A 128 12.76 -10.09 2.06
C PRO A 128 11.39 -10.78 2.21
N ASN A 129 10.92 -11.00 3.44
CA ASN A 129 9.60 -11.60 3.69
C ASN A 129 8.46 -10.72 3.18
N LYS A 130 8.55 -9.40 3.35
CA LYS A 130 7.54 -8.46 2.84
C LYS A 130 7.50 -8.46 1.32
N ILE A 131 8.66 -8.40 0.67
CA ILE A 131 8.78 -8.45 -0.79
C ILE A 131 8.19 -9.76 -1.33
N CYS A 132 8.52 -10.89 -0.70
CA CYS A 132 7.98 -12.19 -1.06
C CYS A 132 6.45 -12.27 -0.87
N SER A 133 5.93 -11.68 0.21
CA SER A 133 4.49 -11.58 0.47
C SER A 133 3.77 -10.80 -0.64
N ILE A 134 4.31 -9.66 -1.07
CA ILE A 134 3.72 -8.84 -2.13
C ILE A 134 3.67 -9.62 -3.46
N ARG A 135 4.71 -10.42 -3.76
CA ARG A 135 4.78 -11.26 -4.96
C ARG A 135 3.90 -12.52 -4.88
N SER A 136 3.30 -12.80 -3.73
CA SER A 136 2.51 -14.02 -3.48
C SER A 136 1.01 -13.75 -3.59
N GLY A 137 0.46 -13.93 -4.80
CA GLY A 137 -0.97 -13.72 -5.06
C GLY A 137 -1.94 -14.76 -4.46
N SER A 138 -1.43 -15.77 -3.75
CA SER A 138 -2.26 -16.75 -3.03
C SER A 138 -1.53 -17.31 -1.82
N ALA A 139 -2.28 -17.87 -0.87
CA ALA A 139 -1.71 -18.52 0.31
C ALA A 139 -0.79 -19.70 -0.06
N SER A 140 -1.13 -20.48 -1.09
CA SER A 140 -0.30 -21.60 -1.55
C SER A 140 1.03 -21.13 -2.12
N LEU A 141 1.03 -20.05 -2.91
CA LEU A 141 2.26 -19.45 -3.43
C LEU A 141 3.11 -18.84 -2.32
N TYR A 142 2.48 -18.23 -1.32
CA TYR A 142 3.18 -17.70 -0.16
C TYR A 142 3.90 -18.82 0.60
N VAL A 143 3.19 -19.90 0.95
CA VAL A 143 3.79 -21.03 1.66
C VAL A 143 4.90 -21.69 0.86
N GLN A 144 4.73 -21.80 -0.46
CA GLN A 144 5.74 -22.43 -1.32
C GLN A 144 7.03 -21.61 -1.45
N ASN A 145 6.93 -20.28 -1.46
CA ASN A 145 8.05 -19.40 -1.84
C ASN A 145 8.62 -18.59 -0.69
N CYS A 146 7.87 -18.38 0.39
CA CYS A 146 8.19 -17.41 1.45
C CYS A 146 8.19 -17.99 2.87
N ALA A 147 7.61 -19.18 3.09
CA ALA A 147 7.46 -19.79 4.42
C ALA A 147 8.50 -20.88 4.69
#